data_AF-A0AAD3G5X4-F1
#
_entry.id   AF-A0AAD3G5X4-F1
#
_cell.length_a   1.000
_cell.length_b   1.000
_cell.length_c   1.000
_cell.angle_alpha   90.00
_cell.angle_beta   90.00
_cell.angle_gamma   90.00
#
_symmetry.space_group_name_H-M   'P 1'
#
loop_
_entity.id
_entity.type
_entity.pdbx_description
1 polymer ?
#
loop_
_entity_poly.entity_id
_entity_poly.type
_entity_poly.pdbx_seq_one_letter_code
_entity_poly.pdbx_strand_id
1 'polypeptide(L)'
;MKDPNLWNKKEFESIKLNSTATKLLAKPKTPSNTIELNKNLIQSVYSNYINPVDQWGNGVSIWMINQLEDIGLKSAWLGLNDVTDGIYHTNVIEQAKQDGYLIAPYDSYNSLIEKNPDSMPTAFFDTKENLFKDAAIIKQNGEYLQGFLSGQHELNSSYAMPQVKRRLNKDINIYNAKFNSWFFDSDGAGALNNDFSTKHPMSQAQDAQNKMDYFKWAAEHYNLVVGTEDGKDYIAPVAAFGQGLVSQGIWDKDMRQNKKSKYYIGSYWSASGIPPRYGKPTPLKPLISYIYYNPIFEVPLYQMVYNNSIITSDHWEYNTFKFPSQIKNNILKTFLYNYPPLLHLDRAAWKQQKNLLSKYLPIWSKWHKILVQQKMTSFKYLSDDRLLQSTEFSNGIIVIANFADVTKDYNKINIPAKSVVILENNKIVQRFTATSFE
;
A
#
# COMPACT_ATOMS: atom_id res chain seq x y z
N MET A 1 -0.19 15.26 -19.70
CA MET A 1 -0.87 15.90 -20.86
C MET A 1 -2.18 16.53 -20.37
N LYS A 2 -2.28 17.86 -20.34
CA LYS A 2 -3.49 18.63 -20.00
C LYS A 2 -3.92 19.50 -21.19
N ASP A 3 -3.95 18.93 -22.41
CA ASP A 3 -4.62 19.60 -23.52
C ASP A 3 -5.94 18.88 -23.83
N PRO A 4 -7.09 19.43 -23.40
CA PRO A 4 -8.40 18.90 -23.77
C PRO A 4 -8.70 19.06 -25.28
N ASN A 5 -7.84 19.74 -26.05
CA ASN A 5 -8.02 20.04 -27.46
C ASN A 5 -7.21 19.12 -28.41
N LEU A 6 -6.77 17.94 -27.96
CA LEU A 6 -6.03 17.00 -28.81
C LEU A 6 -6.79 16.67 -30.12
N TRP A 7 -8.12 16.70 -30.09
CA TRP A 7 -8.93 16.50 -31.27
C TRP A 7 -8.91 17.73 -32.20
N ASN A 8 -8.25 17.59 -33.35
CA ASN A 8 -8.36 18.51 -34.48
C ASN A 8 -8.93 17.76 -35.70
N LYS A 9 -10.17 18.08 -36.10
CA LYS A 9 -10.85 17.37 -37.20
C LYS A 9 -9.97 17.25 -38.46
N LYS A 10 -9.23 18.30 -38.82
CA LYS A 10 -8.36 18.31 -40.00
C LYS A 10 -7.17 17.35 -39.87
N GLU A 11 -6.62 17.21 -38.67
CA GLU A 11 -5.48 16.31 -38.42
C GLU A 11 -5.88 14.83 -38.39
N PHE A 12 -7.15 14.54 -38.07
CA PHE A 12 -7.68 13.18 -37.96
C PHE A 12 -8.55 12.76 -39.16
N GLU A 13 -8.77 13.62 -40.15
CA GLU A 13 -9.62 13.36 -41.32
C GLU A 13 -9.15 12.16 -42.16
N SER A 14 -7.83 11.92 -42.22
CA SER A 14 -7.22 10.79 -42.95
C SER A 14 -6.98 9.54 -42.08
N ILE A 15 -7.24 9.63 -40.77
CA ILE A 15 -6.97 8.55 -39.81
C ILE A 15 -8.25 7.73 -39.59
N LYS A 16 -8.17 6.41 -39.79
CA LYS A 16 -9.26 5.50 -39.44
C LYS A 16 -9.37 5.39 -37.92
N LEU A 17 -10.32 6.11 -37.35
CA LEU A 17 -10.57 6.07 -35.91
C LEU A 17 -11.08 4.70 -35.45
N ASN A 18 -10.68 4.33 -34.24
CA ASN A 18 -11.26 3.17 -33.58
C ASN A 18 -12.72 3.46 -33.15
N SER A 19 -13.46 2.38 -32.85
CA SER A 19 -14.90 2.45 -32.56
C SER A 19 -15.20 3.25 -31.28
N THR A 20 -14.34 3.17 -30.28
CA THR A 20 -14.46 3.91 -29.02
C THR A 20 -14.29 5.41 -29.24
N ALA A 21 -13.25 5.85 -29.96
CA ALA A 21 -13.04 7.25 -30.31
C ALA A 21 -14.23 7.83 -31.06
N THR A 22 -14.74 7.09 -32.06
CA THR A 22 -15.90 7.51 -32.86
C THR A 22 -17.14 7.72 -31.99
N LYS A 23 -17.42 6.78 -31.06
CA LYS A 23 -18.54 6.90 -30.12
C LYS A 23 -18.38 8.07 -29.15
N LEU A 24 -17.16 8.33 -28.67
CA LEU A 24 -16.88 9.39 -27.69
C LEU A 24 -16.89 10.80 -28.32
N LEU A 25 -16.60 10.93 -29.61
CA LEU A 25 -16.72 12.20 -30.32
C LEU A 25 -18.17 12.71 -30.33
N ALA A 26 -19.14 11.81 -30.48
CA ALA A 26 -20.57 12.13 -30.49
C ALA A 26 -21.17 12.46 -29.11
N LYS A 27 -20.40 12.27 -28.01
CA LYS A 27 -20.87 12.55 -26.65
C LYS A 27 -20.45 13.95 -26.17
N PRO A 28 -21.26 14.61 -25.31
CA PRO A 28 -20.85 15.82 -24.59
C PRO A 28 -19.54 15.57 -23.84
N LYS A 29 -18.62 16.54 -23.85
CA LYS A 29 -17.29 16.36 -23.27
C LYS A 29 -17.35 16.53 -21.75
N THR A 30 -16.82 15.55 -21.03
CA THR A 30 -16.56 15.55 -19.59
C THR A 30 -15.06 15.28 -19.38
N PRO A 31 -14.48 15.62 -18.22
CA PRO A 31 -13.07 15.34 -17.95
C PRO A 31 -12.73 13.86 -18.18
N SER A 32 -13.55 12.94 -17.65
CA SER A 32 -13.35 11.49 -17.79
C SER A 32 -13.40 11.03 -19.25
N ASN A 33 -14.44 11.40 -20.00
CA ASN A 33 -14.58 10.92 -21.38
C ASN A 33 -13.62 11.60 -22.36
N THR A 34 -13.10 12.78 -22.02
CA THR A 34 -12.07 13.47 -22.80
C THR A 34 -10.75 12.73 -22.70
N ILE A 35 -10.39 12.26 -21.50
CA ILE A 35 -9.21 11.42 -21.29
C ILE A 35 -9.32 10.13 -22.11
N GLU A 36 -10.46 9.43 -22.01
CA GLU A 36 -10.67 8.19 -22.75
C GLU A 36 -10.67 8.42 -24.27
N LEU A 37 -11.28 9.51 -24.73
CA LEU A 37 -11.24 9.91 -26.14
C LEU A 37 -9.79 10.11 -26.59
N ASN A 38 -9.00 10.90 -25.86
CA ASN A 38 -7.63 11.21 -26.22
C ASN A 38 -6.75 9.94 -26.31
N LYS A 39 -6.91 8.99 -25.38
CA LYS A 39 -6.22 7.69 -25.44
C LYS A 39 -6.54 6.93 -26.73
N ASN A 40 -7.82 6.86 -27.08
CA ASN A 40 -8.28 6.16 -28.26
C ASN A 40 -7.92 6.88 -29.58
N LEU A 41 -7.84 8.22 -29.56
CA LEU A 41 -7.32 9.00 -30.68
C LEU A 41 -5.83 8.70 -30.91
N ILE A 42 -5.01 8.73 -29.86
CA ILE A 42 -3.59 8.35 -29.93
C ILE A 42 -3.45 6.91 -30.45
N GLN A 43 -4.24 5.98 -29.93
CA GLN A 43 -4.23 4.59 -30.40
C GLN A 43 -4.64 4.47 -31.87
N SER A 44 -5.58 5.29 -32.35
CA SER A 44 -5.99 5.27 -33.77
C SER A 44 -4.88 5.76 -34.70
N VAL A 45 -4.09 6.75 -34.27
CA VAL A 45 -2.96 7.28 -35.06
C VAL A 45 -1.78 6.31 -35.07
N TYR A 46 -1.47 5.71 -33.93
CA TYR A 46 -0.28 4.87 -33.75
C TYR A 46 -0.60 3.38 -33.67
N SER A 47 -1.71 2.92 -34.25
CA SER A 47 -2.24 1.55 -34.08
C SER A 47 -1.25 0.45 -34.47
N ASN A 48 -0.29 0.76 -35.34
CA ASN A 48 0.75 -0.17 -35.79
C ASN A 48 1.94 -0.28 -34.81
N TYR A 49 2.05 0.65 -33.86
CA TYR A 49 3.20 0.78 -32.95
C TYR A 49 2.83 0.56 -31.48
N ILE A 50 1.56 0.75 -31.12
CA ILE A 50 1.08 0.61 -29.74
C ILE A 50 -0.14 -0.31 -29.68
N ASN A 51 -0.22 -1.07 -28.58
CA ASN A 51 -1.33 -1.99 -28.33
C ASN A 51 -2.67 -1.24 -28.20
N PRO A 52 -3.80 -1.95 -28.26
CA PRO A 52 -5.10 -1.43 -27.84
C PRO A 52 -5.06 -0.80 -26.43
N VAL A 53 -5.88 0.23 -26.19
CA VAL A 53 -5.85 1.05 -24.95
C VAL A 53 -6.10 0.22 -23.69
N ASP A 54 -6.96 -0.79 -23.78
CA ASP A 54 -7.29 -1.73 -22.69
C ASP A 54 -6.10 -2.60 -22.26
N GLN A 55 -5.06 -2.71 -23.09
CA GLN A 55 -3.82 -3.42 -22.79
C GLN A 55 -2.71 -2.50 -22.25
N TRP A 56 -2.95 -1.19 -22.16
CA TRP A 56 -1.96 -0.25 -21.63
C TRP A 56 -1.78 -0.45 -20.12
N GLY A 57 -0.56 -0.19 -19.64
CA GLY A 57 -0.18 -0.32 -18.24
C GLY A 57 0.83 -1.44 -17.99
N ASN A 58 1.87 -1.11 -17.20
CA ASN A 58 2.88 -2.07 -16.74
C ASN A 58 2.56 -2.66 -15.35
N GLY A 59 1.70 -2.01 -14.56
CA GLY A 59 1.19 -2.46 -13.28
C GLY A 59 -0.33 -2.34 -13.25
N VAL A 60 -0.83 -1.11 -13.10
CA VAL A 60 -2.27 -0.76 -13.15
C VAL A 60 -2.85 -1.11 -14.53
N SER A 61 -3.42 -2.30 -14.67
CA SER A 61 -3.88 -2.85 -15.95
C SER A 61 -4.83 -4.02 -15.74
N ILE A 62 -5.74 -4.25 -16.70
CA ILE A 62 -6.62 -5.42 -16.70
C ILE A 62 -5.81 -6.72 -16.73
N TRP A 63 -4.68 -6.71 -17.45
CA TRP A 63 -3.76 -7.84 -17.47
C TRP A 63 -3.31 -8.23 -16.06
N MET A 64 -2.94 -7.27 -15.21
CA MET A 64 -2.51 -7.57 -13.84
C MET A 64 -3.66 -8.13 -12.99
N ILE A 65 -4.86 -7.60 -13.11
CA ILE A 65 -6.05 -8.13 -12.42
C ILE A 65 -6.28 -9.60 -12.80
N ASN A 66 -6.27 -9.92 -14.09
CA ASN A 66 -6.40 -11.29 -14.58
C ASN A 66 -5.29 -12.20 -14.04
N GLN A 67 -4.06 -11.68 -13.92
CA GLN A 67 -2.94 -12.45 -13.38
C GLN A 67 -3.11 -12.78 -11.89
N LEU A 68 -3.68 -11.88 -11.09
CA LEU A 68 -4.00 -12.15 -9.68
C LEU A 68 -5.11 -13.22 -9.57
N GLU A 69 -6.14 -13.12 -10.42
CA GLU A 69 -7.21 -14.11 -10.51
C GLU A 69 -6.69 -15.50 -10.94
N ASP A 70 -5.78 -15.55 -11.92
CA ASP A 70 -5.18 -16.79 -12.46
C ASP A 70 -4.48 -17.63 -11.38
N ILE A 71 -3.91 -16.97 -10.35
CA ILE A 71 -3.27 -17.67 -9.24
C ILE A 71 -4.23 -17.98 -8.10
N GLY A 72 -5.51 -17.66 -8.24
CA GLY A 72 -6.56 -17.92 -7.25
C GLY A 72 -6.61 -16.91 -6.10
N LEU A 73 -6.01 -15.72 -6.25
CA LEU A 73 -6.05 -14.68 -5.21
C LEU A 73 -7.36 -13.90 -5.28
N LYS A 74 -8.38 -14.31 -4.53
CA LYS A 74 -9.73 -13.69 -4.59
C LYS A 74 -9.91 -12.41 -3.78
N SER A 75 -8.89 -11.99 -3.04
CA SER A 75 -8.98 -10.81 -2.18
C SER A 75 -7.61 -10.18 -2.03
N ALA A 76 -7.53 -8.90 -2.36
CA ALA A 76 -6.34 -8.08 -2.20
C ALA A 76 -6.76 -6.61 -2.10
N TRP A 77 -5.89 -5.81 -1.48
CA TRP A 77 -5.93 -4.37 -1.58
C TRP A 77 -4.89 -3.92 -2.60
N LEU A 78 -5.32 -3.10 -3.56
CA LEU A 78 -4.52 -2.63 -4.69
C LEU A 78 -4.29 -1.13 -4.55
N GLY A 79 -3.06 -0.75 -4.18
CA GLY A 79 -2.64 0.64 -4.08
C GLY A 79 -2.14 1.19 -5.42
N LEU A 80 -2.58 2.40 -5.77
CA LEU A 80 -2.07 3.17 -6.90
C LEU A 80 -1.12 4.28 -6.42
N ASN A 81 -0.24 4.78 -7.30
CA ASN A 81 0.74 5.80 -6.90
C ASN A 81 0.10 7.13 -6.50
N ASP A 82 -1.00 7.48 -7.18
CA ASP A 82 -1.85 8.61 -6.84
C ASP A 82 -3.23 8.48 -7.51
N VAL A 83 -4.07 9.49 -7.34
CA VAL A 83 -5.41 9.59 -7.95
C VAL A 83 -5.39 9.59 -9.47
N THR A 84 -4.32 10.09 -10.09
CA THR A 84 -4.17 10.20 -11.54
C THR A 84 -4.07 8.83 -12.20
N ASP A 85 -3.38 7.88 -11.55
CA ASP A 85 -3.31 6.50 -12.02
C ASP A 85 -4.73 5.90 -12.15
N GLY A 86 -5.60 6.14 -11.19
CA GLY A 86 -6.99 5.67 -11.25
C GLY A 86 -7.85 6.41 -12.26
N ILE A 87 -7.67 7.74 -12.40
CA ILE A 87 -8.36 8.55 -13.41
C ILE A 87 -8.03 8.06 -14.82
N TYR A 88 -6.78 7.65 -15.06
CA TYR A 88 -6.38 7.08 -16.33
C TYR A 88 -6.88 5.65 -16.51
N HIS A 89 -7.09 4.88 -15.44
CA HIS A 89 -7.40 3.45 -15.54
C HIS A 89 -8.74 3.12 -14.87
N THR A 90 -9.81 3.87 -15.21
CA THR A 90 -11.15 3.65 -14.63
C THR A 90 -11.70 2.27 -14.95
N ASN A 91 -11.40 1.72 -16.13
CA ASN A 91 -11.70 0.34 -16.50
C ASN A 91 -11.05 -0.68 -15.54
N VAL A 92 -9.82 -0.41 -15.06
CA VAL A 92 -9.13 -1.27 -14.09
C VAL A 92 -9.79 -1.17 -12.73
N ILE A 93 -10.23 0.02 -12.31
CA ILE A 93 -11.01 0.19 -11.07
C ILE A 93 -12.30 -0.62 -11.14
N GLU A 94 -13.04 -0.53 -12.24
CA GLU A 94 -14.29 -1.25 -12.43
C GLU A 94 -14.08 -2.77 -12.38
N GLN A 95 -13.09 -3.29 -13.11
CA GLN A 95 -12.78 -4.72 -13.12
C GLN A 95 -12.32 -5.21 -11.74
N ALA A 96 -11.39 -4.49 -11.10
CA ALA A 96 -10.90 -4.85 -9.77
C ALA A 96 -12.05 -4.97 -8.76
N LYS A 97 -13.01 -4.05 -8.79
CA LYS A 97 -14.19 -4.09 -7.93
C LYS A 97 -15.11 -5.26 -8.25
N GLN A 98 -15.35 -5.54 -9.53
CA GLN A 98 -16.17 -6.68 -9.97
C GLN A 98 -15.59 -8.01 -9.50
N ASP A 99 -14.26 -8.12 -9.48
CA ASP A 99 -13.54 -9.31 -9.04
C ASP A 99 -13.36 -9.40 -7.51
N GLY A 100 -13.86 -8.40 -6.77
CA GLY A 100 -13.87 -8.40 -5.29
C GLY A 100 -12.64 -7.81 -4.63
N TYR A 101 -11.78 -7.09 -5.38
CA TYR A 101 -10.63 -6.37 -4.82
C TYR A 101 -11.01 -5.00 -4.25
N LEU A 102 -10.22 -4.55 -3.28
CA LEU A 102 -10.16 -3.14 -2.91
C LEU A 102 -9.12 -2.45 -3.79
N ILE A 103 -9.44 -1.26 -4.29
CA ILE A 103 -8.53 -0.43 -5.07
C ILE A 103 -8.60 1.02 -4.60
N ALA A 104 -7.44 1.60 -4.32
CA ALA A 104 -7.30 2.90 -3.70
C ALA A 104 -6.18 3.73 -4.34
N PRO A 105 -6.36 5.05 -4.45
CA PRO A 105 -5.24 5.94 -4.66
C PRO A 105 -4.47 6.13 -3.36
N TYR A 106 -3.17 6.38 -3.48
CA TYR A 106 -2.39 7.06 -2.46
C TYR A 106 -2.70 8.57 -2.49
N ASP A 107 -2.98 9.15 -1.32
CA ASP A 107 -3.18 10.58 -1.16
C ASP A 107 -2.64 11.03 0.21
N SER A 108 -2.31 12.31 0.36
CA SER A 108 -1.75 12.86 1.59
C SER A 108 -2.46 14.16 1.98
N TYR A 109 -2.75 14.30 3.27
CA TYR A 109 -3.37 15.51 3.84
C TYR A 109 -2.52 16.11 4.96
N ASN A 110 -1.31 15.60 5.17
CA ASN A 110 -0.44 16.02 6.26
C ASN A 110 0.64 17.01 5.81
N SER A 111 1.12 16.89 4.57
CA SER A 111 2.21 17.75 4.05
C SER A 111 1.70 18.99 3.30
N LEU A 112 2.41 20.10 3.46
CA LEU A 112 2.25 21.36 2.73
C LEU A 112 3.48 21.66 1.89
N ILE A 113 3.30 21.83 0.58
CA ILE A 113 4.32 22.34 -0.34
C ILE A 113 3.82 23.55 -1.12
N GLU A 114 4.73 24.46 -1.46
CA GLU A 114 4.43 25.52 -2.43
C GLU A 114 4.22 24.90 -3.83
N LYS A 115 3.23 25.42 -4.56
CA LYS A 115 2.88 24.94 -5.90
C LYS A 115 3.90 25.46 -6.92
N ASN A 116 4.60 24.54 -7.57
CA ASN A 116 5.43 24.75 -8.74
C ASN A 116 5.10 23.66 -9.80
N PRO A 117 5.64 23.76 -11.04
CA PRO A 117 5.33 22.80 -12.11
C PRO A 117 5.65 21.34 -11.78
N ASP A 118 6.59 21.09 -10.87
CA ASP A 118 7.08 19.77 -10.48
C ASP A 118 6.49 19.28 -9.14
N SER A 119 5.62 20.08 -8.51
CA SER A 119 4.99 19.75 -7.22
C SER A 119 4.12 18.50 -7.32
N MET A 120 4.32 17.55 -6.39
CA MET A 120 3.51 16.34 -6.29
C MET A 120 2.04 16.71 -6.00
N PRO A 121 1.07 16.21 -6.79
CA PRO A 121 -0.36 16.55 -6.64
C PRO A 121 -0.95 16.25 -5.25
N THR A 122 -0.36 15.29 -4.54
CA THR A 122 -0.78 14.87 -3.20
C THR A 122 -0.34 15.84 -2.11
N ALA A 123 0.70 16.64 -2.32
CA ALA A 123 1.31 17.46 -1.27
C ALA A 123 1.02 18.98 -1.39
N PHE A 124 0.34 19.42 -2.46
CA PHE A 124 -0.15 20.80 -2.57
C PHE A 124 -1.68 20.87 -2.58
N PHE A 125 -2.22 21.93 -1.98
CA PHE A 125 -3.66 22.20 -1.99
C PHE A 125 -4.00 23.32 -2.97
N ASP A 126 -4.85 23.02 -3.94
CA ASP A 126 -5.30 23.97 -4.96
C ASP A 126 -6.47 24.80 -4.41
N THR A 127 -6.13 25.71 -3.49
CA THR A 127 -7.06 26.59 -2.76
C THR A 127 -6.79 28.06 -3.07
N LYS A 128 -7.78 28.92 -2.79
CA LYS A 128 -7.57 30.37 -2.85
C LYS A 128 -6.74 30.87 -1.66
N GLU A 129 -6.88 30.21 -0.52
CA GLU A 129 -6.10 30.47 0.69
C GLU A 129 -4.65 29.97 0.53
N ASN A 130 -3.70 30.68 1.14
CA ASN A 130 -2.29 30.28 1.16
C ASN A 130 -2.02 29.35 2.35
N LEU A 131 -2.52 28.12 2.27
CA LEU A 131 -2.40 27.13 3.36
C LEU A 131 -0.94 26.83 3.75
N PHE A 132 0.02 26.99 2.82
CA PHE A 132 1.45 26.81 3.11
C PHE A 132 1.96 27.74 4.23
N LYS A 133 1.36 28.93 4.36
CA LYS A 133 1.66 29.89 5.44
C LYS A 133 0.59 29.92 6.52
N ASP A 134 -0.68 29.88 6.12
CA ASP A 134 -1.81 30.18 7.01
C ASP A 134 -2.32 28.96 7.78
N ALA A 135 -1.87 27.76 7.44
CA ALA A 135 -2.28 26.51 8.07
C ALA A 135 -1.09 25.61 8.45
N ALA A 136 0.14 26.09 8.33
CA ALA A 136 1.32 25.34 8.75
C ALA A 136 1.44 25.35 10.28
N ILE A 137 1.82 24.21 10.85
CA ILE A 137 2.01 24.08 12.31
C ILE A 137 3.15 24.97 12.78
N ILE A 138 2.92 25.73 13.85
CA ILE A 138 3.93 26.54 14.53
C ILE A 138 4.42 25.82 15.78
N LYS A 139 5.73 25.59 15.87
CA LYS A 139 6.40 25.05 17.06
C LYS A 139 6.38 26.09 18.19
N GLN A 140 6.64 25.65 19.42
CA GLN A 140 6.69 26.53 20.59
C GLN A 140 7.69 27.69 20.46
N ASN A 141 8.76 27.51 19.67
CA ASN A 141 9.77 28.54 19.40
C ASN A 141 9.35 29.55 18.30
N GLY A 142 8.13 29.45 17.76
CA GLY A 142 7.59 30.32 16.72
C GLY A 142 7.98 29.94 15.29
N GLU A 143 8.80 28.91 15.08
CA GLU A 143 9.16 28.43 13.75
C GLU A 143 8.15 27.41 13.21
N TYR A 144 8.07 27.28 11.88
CA TYR A 144 7.27 26.22 11.25
C TYR A 144 7.82 24.82 11.56
N LEU A 145 6.92 23.86 11.76
CA LEU A 145 7.25 22.45 11.77
C LEU A 145 7.53 22.00 10.32
N GLN A 146 8.75 21.51 10.07
CA GLN A 146 9.18 21.05 8.75
C GLN A 146 8.59 19.67 8.44
N GLY A 147 8.20 19.46 7.18
CA GLY A 147 7.71 18.18 6.68
C GLY A 147 8.83 17.20 6.31
N PHE A 148 8.44 16.08 5.69
CA PHE A 148 9.35 14.98 5.35
C PHE A 148 10.47 15.38 4.38
N LEU A 149 10.15 16.16 3.34
CA LEU A 149 11.15 16.70 2.41
C LEU A 149 11.55 18.12 2.80
N SER A 150 12.77 18.51 2.43
CA SER A 150 13.27 19.88 2.62
C SER A 150 12.34 20.90 1.94
N GLY A 151 11.96 21.95 2.67
CA GLY A 151 11.08 23.02 2.18
C GLY A 151 9.58 22.73 2.28
N GLN A 152 9.19 21.61 2.91
CA GLN A 152 7.80 21.32 3.24
C GLN A 152 7.46 21.76 4.67
N HIS A 153 6.19 22.05 4.93
CA HIS A 153 5.65 22.22 6.27
C HIS A 153 4.63 21.12 6.61
N GLU A 154 4.41 20.89 7.89
CA GLU A 154 3.31 20.05 8.39
C GLU A 154 2.01 20.87 8.48
N LEU A 155 0.91 20.29 8.00
CA LEU A 155 -0.42 20.91 8.03
C LEU A 155 -1.04 20.80 9.44
N ASN A 156 -1.61 21.90 9.93
CA ASN A 156 -2.56 21.85 11.03
C ASN A 156 -3.84 21.14 10.55
N SER A 157 -4.09 19.95 11.08
CA SER A 157 -5.16 19.05 10.60
C SER A 157 -6.58 19.65 10.70
N SER A 158 -6.77 20.75 11.43
CA SER A 158 -8.04 21.50 11.44
C SER A 158 -8.41 22.04 10.05
N TYR A 159 -7.44 22.15 9.14
CA TYR A 159 -7.62 22.60 7.76
C TYR A 159 -7.72 21.45 6.72
N ALA A 160 -7.59 20.19 7.15
CA ALA A 160 -7.53 19.04 6.24
C ALA A 160 -8.90 18.67 5.63
N MET A 161 -9.97 18.66 6.43
CA MET A 161 -11.29 18.18 6.02
C MET A 161 -11.83 18.83 4.73
N PRO A 162 -11.77 20.17 4.53
CA PRO A 162 -12.18 20.77 3.26
C PRO A 162 -11.42 20.23 2.04
N GLN A 163 -10.13 19.91 2.22
CA GLN A 163 -9.30 19.34 1.15
C GLN A 163 -9.67 17.90 0.85
N VAL A 164 -9.92 17.09 1.88
CA VAL A 164 -10.43 15.72 1.74
C VAL A 164 -11.73 15.74 0.93
N LYS A 165 -12.71 16.54 1.34
CA LYS A 165 -14.00 16.68 0.63
C LYS A 165 -13.81 17.08 -0.83
N ARG A 166 -12.93 18.05 -1.09
CA ARG A 166 -12.67 18.57 -2.43
C ARG A 166 -12.00 17.53 -3.34
N ARG A 167 -10.94 16.87 -2.89
CA ARG A 167 -10.20 15.87 -3.69
C ARG A 167 -11.07 14.64 -3.96
N LEU A 168 -11.69 14.05 -2.93
CA LEU A 168 -12.55 12.88 -3.12
C LEU A 168 -13.72 13.20 -4.06
N ASN A 169 -14.38 14.36 -3.92
CA ASN A 169 -15.45 14.74 -4.85
C ASN A 169 -14.95 14.93 -6.29
N LYS A 170 -13.80 15.59 -6.45
CA LYS A 170 -13.20 15.78 -7.77
C LYS A 170 -12.91 14.42 -8.41
N ASP A 171 -12.24 13.52 -7.71
CA ASP A 171 -11.75 12.29 -8.33
C ASP A 171 -12.89 11.28 -8.54
N ILE A 172 -13.75 11.09 -7.54
CA ILE A 172 -14.85 10.12 -7.60
C ILE A 172 -16.02 10.62 -8.47
N ASN A 173 -16.42 11.88 -8.34
CA ASN A 173 -17.64 12.38 -9.00
C ASN A 173 -17.35 13.11 -10.32
N ILE A 174 -16.29 13.93 -10.39
CA ILE A 174 -16.00 14.72 -11.60
C ILE A 174 -15.17 13.92 -12.61
N TYR A 175 -14.14 13.21 -12.15
CA TYR A 175 -13.29 12.36 -13.00
C TYR A 175 -13.78 10.90 -13.12
N ASN A 176 -14.83 10.54 -12.37
CA ASN A 176 -15.45 9.21 -12.42
C ASN A 176 -14.49 8.07 -12.04
N ALA A 177 -13.47 8.33 -11.21
CA ALA A 177 -12.61 7.30 -10.63
C ALA A 177 -13.33 6.69 -9.41
N LYS A 178 -14.21 5.71 -9.67
CA LYS A 178 -15.11 5.12 -8.67
C LYS A 178 -14.42 4.11 -7.73
N PHE A 179 -13.39 4.55 -7.01
CA PHE A 179 -12.70 3.76 -6.00
C PHE A 179 -13.65 3.17 -4.95
N ASN A 180 -13.26 2.06 -4.33
CA ASN A 180 -13.93 1.46 -3.17
C ASN A 180 -13.05 1.46 -1.90
N SER A 181 -11.87 2.08 -1.99
CA SER A 181 -10.95 2.28 -0.88
C SER A 181 -10.17 3.59 -1.05
N TRP A 182 -9.62 4.11 0.04
CA TRP A 182 -8.78 5.32 0.03
C TRP A 182 -7.62 5.19 1.01
N PHE A 183 -6.42 5.60 0.60
CA PHE A 183 -5.23 5.57 1.45
C PHE A 183 -4.83 6.98 1.84
N PHE A 184 -4.76 7.21 3.16
CA PHE A 184 -4.35 8.46 3.77
C PHE A 184 -2.91 8.33 4.26
N ASP A 185 -1.97 8.94 3.55
CA ASP A 185 -0.56 8.86 3.89
C ASP A 185 -0.20 9.66 5.14
N SER A 186 0.71 9.09 5.95
CA SER A 186 1.25 9.56 7.22
C SER A 186 0.27 9.89 8.35
N ASP A 187 -1.02 10.05 8.07
CA ASP A 187 -2.04 10.43 9.04
C ASP A 187 -2.29 9.42 10.16
N GLY A 188 -1.87 8.17 9.97
CA GLY A 188 -1.87 7.08 10.96
C GLY A 188 -0.49 6.64 11.41
N ALA A 189 0.58 7.37 11.04
CA ALA A 189 1.96 7.09 11.44
C ALA A 189 2.28 7.50 12.89
N GLY A 190 1.38 8.26 13.54
CA GLY A 190 1.54 8.69 14.93
C GLY A 190 2.28 10.01 15.14
N ALA A 191 2.57 10.75 14.07
CA ALA A 191 3.02 12.13 14.18
C ALA A 191 1.83 13.03 14.59
N LEU A 192 1.59 13.12 15.89
CA LEU A 192 0.59 14.00 16.50
C LEU A 192 1.28 15.24 17.04
N ASN A 193 0.80 16.42 16.64
CA ASN A 193 1.50 17.68 16.89
C ASN A 193 0.65 18.68 17.69
N ASN A 194 1.33 19.50 18.50
CA ASN A 194 0.75 20.75 19.00
C ASN A 194 1.06 21.87 18.00
N ASP A 195 0.10 22.75 17.78
CA ASP A 195 0.27 24.02 17.07
C ASP A 195 0.16 25.17 18.08
N PHE A 196 1.26 25.91 18.22
CA PHE A 196 1.40 27.05 19.14
C PHE A 196 1.05 28.39 18.49
N SER A 197 0.53 28.39 17.26
CA SER A 197 0.02 29.58 16.61
C SER A 197 -1.10 30.22 17.43
N THR A 198 -1.03 31.53 17.64
CA THR A 198 -2.11 32.29 18.28
C THR A 198 -3.35 32.40 17.40
N LYS A 199 -3.23 32.15 16.08
CA LYS A 199 -4.33 32.24 15.12
C LYS A 199 -5.09 30.93 14.96
N HIS A 200 -4.39 29.80 15.07
CA HIS A 200 -4.95 28.45 14.85
C HIS A 200 -4.33 27.43 15.81
N PRO A 201 -4.51 27.61 17.13
CA PRO A 201 -3.95 26.69 18.11
C PRO A 201 -4.59 25.30 17.98
N MET A 202 -3.79 24.25 18.14
CA MET A 202 -4.24 22.86 18.08
C MET A 202 -3.45 22.02 19.08
N SER A 203 -4.12 21.15 19.82
CA SER A 203 -3.44 20.17 20.69
C SER A 203 -3.22 18.86 19.93
N GLN A 204 -2.31 18.01 20.43
CA GLN A 204 -2.14 16.64 19.89
C GLN A 204 -3.44 15.83 19.92
N ALA A 205 -4.29 16.02 20.93
CA ALA A 205 -5.59 15.35 21.03
C ALA A 205 -6.56 15.85 19.95
N GLN A 206 -6.58 17.17 19.69
CA GLN A 206 -7.37 17.73 18.59
C GLN A 206 -6.84 17.27 17.23
N ASP A 207 -5.52 17.17 17.07
CA ASP A 207 -4.89 16.65 15.85
C ASP A 207 -5.34 15.21 15.56
N ALA A 208 -5.27 14.34 16.58
CA ALA A 208 -5.76 12.97 16.49
C ALA A 208 -7.25 12.90 16.14
N GLN A 209 -8.08 13.74 16.78
CA GLN A 209 -9.51 13.77 16.52
C GLN A 209 -9.83 14.25 15.09
N ASN A 210 -9.18 15.31 14.62
CA ASN A 210 -9.33 15.81 13.26
C ASN A 210 -9.00 14.70 12.24
N LYS A 211 -7.87 14.00 12.43
CA LYS A 211 -7.45 12.84 11.65
C LYS A 211 -8.53 11.76 11.60
N MET A 212 -9.04 11.36 12.77
CA MET A 212 -10.12 10.37 12.83
C MET A 212 -11.40 10.84 12.12
N ASP A 213 -11.75 12.12 12.24
CA ASP A 213 -12.99 12.67 11.69
C ASP A 213 -13.01 12.64 10.17
N TYR A 214 -11.92 12.99 9.48
CA TYR A 214 -11.92 12.93 8.01
C TYR A 214 -11.74 11.52 7.45
N PHE A 215 -11.10 10.60 8.17
CA PHE A 215 -11.13 9.17 7.84
C PHE A 215 -12.57 8.64 7.89
N LYS A 216 -13.25 8.89 9.02
CA LYS A 216 -14.65 8.49 9.24
C LYS A 216 -15.57 9.10 8.18
N TRP A 217 -15.42 10.40 7.92
CA TRP A 217 -16.21 11.08 6.90
C TRP A 217 -16.02 10.46 5.51
N ALA A 218 -14.79 10.18 5.11
CA ALA A 218 -14.52 9.55 3.82
C ALA A 218 -15.12 8.15 3.71
N ALA A 219 -14.98 7.35 4.78
CA ALA A 219 -15.55 6.01 4.86
C ALA A 219 -17.07 6.03 4.76
N GLU A 220 -17.75 6.89 5.53
CA GLU A 220 -19.22 6.94 5.60
C GLU A 220 -19.85 7.62 4.36
N HIS A 221 -19.27 8.74 3.90
CA HIS A 221 -19.87 9.52 2.82
C HIS A 221 -19.73 8.86 1.45
N TYR A 222 -18.61 8.18 1.20
CA TYR A 222 -18.34 7.51 -0.07
C TYR A 222 -18.40 5.98 0.01
N ASN A 223 -18.71 5.42 1.17
CA ASN A 223 -18.71 3.97 1.44
C ASN A 223 -17.36 3.32 1.07
N LEU A 224 -16.27 3.90 1.59
CA LEU A 224 -14.89 3.49 1.29
C LEU A 224 -14.29 2.68 2.44
N VAL A 225 -13.50 1.67 2.10
CA VAL A 225 -12.55 1.07 3.06
C VAL A 225 -11.32 1.97 3.15
N VAL A 226 -11.09 2.60 4.29
CA VAL A 226 -9.97 3.54 4.46
C VAL A 226 -8.78 2.88 5.17
N GLY A 227 -7.58 3.26 4.76
CA GLY A 227 -6.34 2.84 5.41
C GLY A 227 -5.26 3.91 5.36
N THR A 228 -4.11 3.61 5.94
CA THR A 228 -3.08 4.62 6.24
C THR A 228 -1.65 4.06 6.23
N GLU A 229 -0.66 4.93 6.22
CA GLU A 229 0.69 4.57 6.68
C GLU A 229 0.65 4.14 8.15
N ASP A 230 1.43 3.10 8.48
CA ASP A 230 1.47 2.35 9.73
C ASP A 230 0.13 1.81 10.22
N GLY A 231 -0.70 2.66 10.82
CA GLY A 231 -1.89 2.28 11.57
C GLY A 231 -1.65 2.17 13.07
N LYS A 232 -1.11 3.23 13.71
CA LYS A 232 -1.00 3.33 15.18
C LYS A 232 -2.36 3.24 15.86
N ASP A 233 -2.36 2.90 17.14
CA ASP A 233 -3.55 2.58 17.95
C ASP A 233 -4.69 3.62 17.89
N TYR A 234 -4.39 4.92 17.91
CA TYR A 234 -5.42 5.97 17.91
C TYR A 234 -6.28 5.97 16.64
N ILE A 235 -5.78 5.47 15.51
CA ILE A 235 -6.52 5.44 14.23
C ILE A 235 -7.34 4.16 14.05
N ALA A 236 -7.09 3.14 14.88
CA ALA A 236 -7.78 1.85 14.81
C ALA A 236 -9.32 1.91 14.87
N PRO A 237 -9.96 2.90 15.53
CA PRO A 237 -11.42 3.03 15.49
C PRO A 237 -12.02 3.37 14.11
N VAL A 238 -11.21 3.90 13.18
CA VAL A 238 -11.70 4.42 11.89
C VAL A 238 -10.96 3.87 10.66
N ALA A 239 -9.74 3.35 10.82
CA ALA A 239 -8.97 2.74 9.74
C ALA A 239 -9.09 1.21 9.75
N ALA A 240 -9.35 0.62 8.58
CA ALA A 240 -9.43 -0.83 8.43
C ALA A 240 -8.05 -1.49 8.35
N PHE A 241 -7.05 -0.77 7.83
CA PHE A 241 -5.69 -1.27 7.68
C PHE A 241 -4.64 -0.15 7.74
N GLY A 242 -3.39 -0.53 8.02
CA GLY A 242 -2.24 0.33 7.86
C GLY A 242 -0.98 -0.40 7.39
N GLN A 243 -0.06 0.32 6.74
CA GLN A 243 1.12 -0.24 6.07
C GLN A 243 2.39 0.36 6.64
N GLY A 244 3.23 -0.43 7.30
CA GLY A 244 4.46 0.10 7.93
C GLY A 244 4.82 -0.54 9.25
N LEU A 245 3.82 -0.85 10.07
CA LEU A 245 4.05 -1.15 11.47
C LEU A 245 4.79 -2.48 11.71
N VAL A 246 4.70 -3.43 10.78
CA VAL A 246 5.29 -4.77 10.94
C VAL A 246 6.80 -4.76 10.75
N SER A 247 7.34 -4.00 9.79
CA SER A 247 8.77 -4.00 9.48
C SER A 247 9.42 -2.67 9.83
N GLN A 248 10.56 -2.76 10.53
CA GLN A 248 11.24 -1.59 11.06
C GLN A 248 11.97 -0.78 9.98
N GLY A 249 11.97 0.54 10.18
CA GLY A 249 12.72 1.49 9.36
C GLY A 249 14.23 1.24 9.42
N ILE A 250 14.88 1.04 8.26
CA ILE A 250 16.33 0.97 8.16
C ILE A 250 16.89 2.35 7.85
N TRP A 251 17.51 2.98 8.85
CA TRP A 251 18.10 4.33 8.78
C TRP A 251 19.62 4.34 8.52
N ASP A 252 20.21 3.20 8.14
CA ASP A 252 21.64 3.08 7.86
C ASP A 252 22.07 3.93 6.65
N LYS A 253 23.03 4.85 6.88
CA LYS A 253 23.51 5.81 5.86
C LYS A 253 24.10 5.11 4.63
N ASP A 254 24.83 4.03 4.81
CA ASP A 254 25.48 3.33 3.70
C ASP A 254 24.47 2.50 2.88
N MET A 255 23.38 2.03 3.48
CA MET A 255 22.25 1.44 2.74
C MET A 255 21.38 2.48 2.04
N ARG A 256 21.17 3.65 2.64
CA ARG A 256 20.23 4.66 2.12
C ARG A 256 20.83 5.67 1.15
N GLN A 257 22.12 6.01 1.32
CA GLN A 257 22.77 7.15 0.66
C GLN A 257 23.97 6.74 -0.20
N ASN A 258 24.74 5.73 0.20
CA ASN A 258 25.92 5.31 -0.56
C ASN A 258 25.54 4.45 -1.78
N LYS A 259 25.35 5.08 -2.94
CA LYS A 259 25.00 4.42 -4.21
C LYS A 259 26.01 3.36 -4.67
N LYS A 260 27.26 3.40 -4.18
CA LYS A 260 28.31 2.41 -4.50
C LYS A 260 28.30 1.20 -3.57
N SER A 261 27.55 1.23 -2.47
CA SER A 261 27.44 0.11 -1.54
C SER A 261 26.68 -1.05 -2.18
N LYS A 262 27.15 -2.29 -1.96
CA LYS A 262 26.38 -3.49 -2.29
C LYS A 262 25.06 -3.58 -1.51
N TYR A 263 24.95 -2.84 -0.40
CA TYR A 263 23.77 -2.76 0.45
C TYR A 263 22.84 -1.58 0.08
N TYR A 264 23.17 -0.81 -0.96
CA TYR A 264 22.34 0.32 -1.38
C TYR A 264 20.94 -0.14 -1.80
N ILE A 265 19.90 0.33 -1.09
CA ILE A 265 18.52 -0.16 -1.27
C ILE A 265 17.78 0.45 -2.47
N GLY A 266 18.36 1.46 -3.14
CA GLY A 266 17.81 2.06 -4.38
C GLY A 266 17.31 3.50 -4.24
N SER A 267 16.97 4.13 -5.38
CA SER A 267 16.39 5.48 -5.48
C SER A 267 14.85 5.47 -5.43
N TYR A 268 14.24 6.57 -4.99
CA TYR A 268 12.78 6.75 -4.96
C TYR A 268 12.13 6.95 -6.32
N TRP A 269 12.92 7.32 -7.33
CA TRP A 269 12.43 7.57 -8.68
C TRP A 269 12.89 6.49 -9.66
N SER A 270 12.02 6.18 -10.63
CA SER A 270 12.33 5.42 -11.84
C SER A 270 11.58 6.02 -13.04
N ALA A 271 12.19 5.96 -14.22
CA ALA A 271 11.55 6.36 -15.48
C ALA A 271 10.43 5.40 -15.89
N SER A 272 10.53 4.13 -15.47
CA SER A 272 9.56 3.08 -15.75
C SER A 272 9.60 1.98 -14.69
N GLY A 273 8.45 1.34 -14.47
CA GLY A 273 8.33 0.23 -13.51
C GLY A 273 8.51 0.65 -12.05
N ILE A 274 8.73 -0.34 -11.19
CA ILE A 274 8.85 -0.13 -9.75
C ILE A 274 10.17 0.60 -9.41
N PRO A 275 10.13 1.73 -8.66
CA PRO A 275 11.34 2.38 -8.18
C PRO A 275 12.30 1.43 -7.45
N PRO A 276 13.63 1.53 -7.66
CA PRO A 276 14.60 0.64 -7.03
C PRO A 276 14.50 0.62 -5.50
N ARG A 277 14.13 1.75 -4.86
CA ARG A 277 13.89 1.80 -3.40
C ARG A 277 12.96 0.67 -2.95
N TYR A 278 11.95 0.33 -3.74
CA TYR A 278 10.95 -0.70 -3.41
C TYR A 278 11.29 -2.04 -4.07
N GLY A 279 11.56 -2.02 -5.38
CA GLY A 279 11.65 -3.23 -6.18
C GLY A 279 13.00 -3.93 -6.19
N LYS A 280 14.10 -3.25 -5.83
CA LYS A 280 15.45 -3.82 -5.92
C LYS A 280 15.67 -4.87 -4.82
N PRO A 281 15.92 -6.15 -5.15
CA PRO A 281 16.38 -7.12 -4.18
C PRO A 281 17.73 -6.67 -3.61
N THR A 282 17.84 -6.58 -2.29
CA THR A 282 19.03 -6.02 -1.63
C THR A 282 19.55 -7.00 -0.59
N PRO A 283 20.87 -7.26 -0.49
CA PRO A 283 21.42 -7.99 0.65
C PRO A 283 21.25 -7.17 1.93
N LEU A 284 21.01 -7.83 3.07
CA LEU A 284 21.04 -7.18 4.37
C LEU A 284 22.46 -7.13 4.92
N LYS A 285 22.78 -6.05 5.64
CA LYS A 285 23.98 -6.04 6.49
C LYS A 285 23.83 -7.04 7.63
N PRO A 286 24.88 -7.76 8.03
CA PRO A 286 24.79 -8.76 9.09
C PRO A 286 24.17 -8.24 10.40
N LEU A 287 24.59 -7.05 10.86
CA LEU A 287 24.06 -6.45 12.10
C LEU A 287 22.56 -6.12 11.99
N ILE A 288 22.13 -5.56 10.86
CA ILE A 288 20.71 -5.24 10.61
C ILE A 288 19.89 -6.52 10.49
N SER A 289 20.40 -7.54 9.81
CA SER A 289 19.76 -8.84 9.73
C SER A 289 19.60 -9.49 11.10
N TYR A 290 20.60 -9.35 11.98
CA TYR A 290 20.57 -9.91 13.32
C TYR A 290 19.57 -9.20 14.23
N ILE A 291 19.52 -7.86 14.19
CA ILE A 291 18.66 -7.07 15.09
C ILE A 291 17.19 -7.06 14.63
N TYR A 292 16.94 -6.86 13.33
CA TYR A 292 15.58 -6.56 12.83
C TYR A 292 14.88 -7.71 12.12
N TYR A 293 15.59 -8.77 11.73
CA TYR A 293 14.99 -9.86 10.94
C TYR A 293 15.17 -11.24 11.56
N ASN A 294 15.89 -11.34 12.68
CA ASN A 294 16.09 -12.60 13.37
C ASN A 294 14.86 -12.96 14.22
N PRO A 295 14.12 -14.03 13.90
CA PRO A 295 12.85 -14.35 14.56
C PRO A 295 13.00 -14.63 16.06
N ILE A 296 14.20 -14.93 16.56
CA ILE A 296 14.43 -15.20 18.00
C ILE A 296 14.17 -13.97 18.90
N PHE A 297 14.14 -12.77 18.32
CA PHE A 297 13.90 -11.51 19.02
C PHE A 297 12.48 -10.96 18.80
N GLU A 298 11.71 -11.57 17.91
CA GLU A 298 10.41 -11.03 17.50
C GLU A 298 9.28 -11.59 18.37
N VAL A 299 8.35 -10.71 18.71
CA VAL A 299 7.12 -10.99 19.45
C VAL A 299 5.99 -10.13 18.84
N PRO A 300 4.82 -10.69 18.51
CA PRO A 300 3.73 -9.97 17.83
C PRO A 300 2.89 -9.11 18.80
N LEU A 301 3.54 -8.23 19.58
CA LEU A 301 2.87 -7.46 20.64
C LEU A 301 1.70 -6.62 20.11
N TYR A 302 1.85 -6.02 18.93
CA TYR A 302 0.79 -5.22 18.33
C TYR A 302 -0.41 -6.08 17.95
N GLN A 303 -0.18 -7.21 17.28
CA GLN A 303 -1.25 -8.12 16.87
C GLN A 303 -1.92 -8.80 18.07
N MET A 304 -1.18 -9.09 19.16
CA MET A 304 -1.80 -9.58 20.40
C MET A 304 -2.89 -8.65 20.95
N VAL A 305 -2.79 -7.34 20.69
CA VAL A 305 -3.82 -6.36 21.09
C VAL A 305 -4.83 -6.11 19.95
N TYR A 306 -4.36 -5.96 18.72
CA TYR A 306 -5.13 -5.38 17.62
C TYR A 306 -5.41 -6.31 16.42
N ASN A 307 -5.12 -7.62 16.51
CA ASN A 307 -5.25 -8.54 15.37
C ASN A 307 -6.63 -8.52 14.70
N ASN A 308 -7.70 -8.33 15.48
CA ASN A 308 -9.07 -8.20 14.98
C ASN A 308 -9.65 -6.79 15.05
N SER A 309 -8.78 -5.78 15.17
CA SER A 309 -9.16 -4.37 15.20
C SER A 309 -8.68 -3.62 13.96
N ILE A 310 -7.39 -3.74 13.62
CA ILE A 310 -6.80 -3.07 12.46
C ILE A 310 -5.74 -3.98 11.83
N ILE A 311 -5.77 -4.09 10.50
CA ILE A 311 -4.84 -4.95 9.75
C ILE A 311 -3.55 -4.18 9.48
N THR A 312 -2.43 -4.60 10.01
CA THR A 312 -1.12 -3.96 9.75
C THR A 312 -0.25 -4.81 8.82
N SER A 313 0.57 -4.21 7.96
CA SER A 313 1.52 -4.92 7.10
C SER A 313 2.95 -4.37 7.16
N ASP A 314 3.86 -4.98 6.39
CA ASP A 314 5.22 -4.49 6.19
C ASP A 314 5.23 -3.04 5.68
N HIS A 315 6.32 -2.31 5.95
CA HIS A 315 6.59 -1.02 5.36
C HIS A 315 6.85 -1.11 3.85
N TRP A 316 6.36 -0.13 3.10
CA TRP A 316 6.42 -0.09 1.63
C TRP A 316 7.87 -0.11 1.09
N GLU A 317 8.84 0.46 1.81
CA GLU A 317 10.28 0.33 1.49
C GLU A 317 10.85 -1.08 1.72
N TYR A 318 10.26 -1.84 2.63
CA TYR A 318 10.75 -3.12 3.14
C TYR A 318 9.69 -4.21 2.97
N ASN A 319 9.06 -4.21 1.79
CA ASN A 319 8.07 -5.19 1.38
C ASN A 319 8.55 -6.62 1.65
N THR A 320 7.61 -7.57 1.70
CA THR A 320 7.83 -8.94 2.18
C THR A 320 9.02 -9.64 1.51
N PHE A 321 9.35 -9.29 0.26
CA PHE A 321 10.42 -9.91 -0.52
C PHE A 321 11.65 -9.02 -0.80
N LYS A 322 11.75 -7.85 -0.17
CA LYS A 322 12.85 -6.89 -0.37
C LYS A 322 14.23 -7.51 -0.15
N PHE A 323 14.35 -8.40 0.83
CA PHE A 323 15.60 -9.01 1.26
C PHE A 323 15.60 -10.51 0.94
N PRO A 324 16.36 -10.96 -0.09
CA PRO A 324 16.33 -12.37 -0.54
C PRO A 324 16.59 -13.39 0.57
N SER A 325 17.53 -13.10 1.49
CA SER A 325 17.85 -13.99 2.61
C SER A 325 16.73 -14.14 3.64
N GLN A 326 15.71 -13.27 3.61
CA GLN A 326 14.60 -13.26 4.56
C GLN A 326 13.27 -13.71 3.97
N ILE A 327 13.18 -13.98 2.66
CA ILE A 327 11.91 -14.35 2.00
C ILE A 327 11.20 -15.50 2.73
N LYS A 328 11.92 -16.60 3.00
CA LYS A 328 11.34 -17.76 3.69
C LYS A 328 10.83 -17.39 5.08
N ASN A 329 11.64 -16.67 5.88
CA ASN A 329 11.25 -16.26 7.22
C ASN A 329 10.04 -15.31 7.20
N ASN A 330 10.01 -14.34 6.29
CA ASN A 330 8.90 -13.39 6.17
C ASN A 330 7.59 -14.10 5.79
N ILE A 331 7.64 -15.11 4.91
CA ILE A 331 6.47 -15.94 4.62
C ILE A 331 5.98 -16.66 5.88
N LEU A 332 6.86 -17.23 6.71
CA LEU A 332 6.42 -17.87 7.96
C LEU A 332 5.77 -16.86 8.92
N LYS A 333 6.32 -15.65 8.99
CA LYS A 333 5.80 -14.56 9.83
C LYS A 333 4.40 -14.12 9.41
N THR A 334 4.09 -14.06 8.10
CA THR A 334 2.74 -13.66 7.65
C THR A 334 1.66 -14.63 8.12
N PHE A 335 1.97 -15.92 8.28
CA PHE A 335 1.09 -16.90 8.91
C PHE A 335 1.09 -16.77 10.43
N LEU A 336 2.28 -16.79 11.05
CA LEU A 336 2.43 -16.84 12.51
C LEU A 336 1.85 -15.60 13.18
N TYR A 337 2.18 -14.42 12.66
CA TYR A 337 1.74 -13.14 13.20
C TYR A 337 0.48 -12.61 12.50
N ASN A 338 -0.07 -13.37 11.55
CA ASN A 338 -1.32 -13.09 10.87
C ASN A 338 -1.44 -11.68 10.25
N TYR A 339 -0.51 -11.34 9.36
CA TYR A 339 -0.54 -10.08 8.61
C TYR A 339 -0.41 -10.31 7.09
N PRO A 340 -0.97 -9.41 6.25
CA PRO A 340 -0.87 -9.53 4.80
C PRO A 340 0.54 -9.23 4.28
N PRO A 341 1.04 -10.02 3.30
CA PRO A 341 2.26 -9.66 2.61
C PRO A 341 2.06 -8.36 1.82
N LEU A 342 3.03 -7.45 1.90
CA LEU A 342 3.08 -6.26 1.05
C LEU A 342 3.94 -6.56 -0.18
N LEU A 343 3.42 -6.28 -1.37
CA LEU A 343 4.08 -6.55 -2.65
C LEU A 343 4.06 -5.30 -3.54
N HIS A 344 5.14 -5.10 -4.29
CA HIS A 344 5.17 -4.17 -5.42
C HIS A 344 5.17 -4.98 -6.70
N LEU A 345 4.18 -4.76 -7.56
CA LEU A 345 3.96 -5.57 -8.76
C LEU A 345 3.95 -4.71 -10.02
N ASP A 346 4.75 -5.15 -10.99
CA ASP A 346 4.65 -4.81 -12.40
C ASP A 346 4.83 -6.11 -13.21
N ARG A 347 4.79 -6.05 -14.55
CA ARG A 347 4.95 -7.24 -15.40
C ARG A 347 6.27 -7.98 -15.14
N ALA A 348 7.36 -7.26 -14.86
CA ALA A 348 8.67 -7.86 -14.65
C ALA A 348 8.74 -8.55 -13.28
N ALA A 349 8.30 -7.88 -12.22
CA ALA A 349 8.19 -8.45 -10.88
C ALA A 349 7.23 -9.65 -10.89
N TRP A 350 6.09 -9.56 -11.57
CA TRP A 350 5.15 -10.67 -11.69
C TRP A 350 5.80 -11.91 -12.32
N LYS A 351 6.50 -11.75 -13.45
CA LYS A 351 7.20 -12.86 -14.12
C LYS A 351 8.17 -13.58 -13.18
N GLN A 352 8.88 -12.83 -12.34
CA GLN A 352 9.82 -13.39 -11.36
C GLN A 352 9.11 -14.09 -10.20
N GLN A 353 8.01 -13.51 -9.71
CA GLN A 353 7.40 -13.91 -8.43
C GLN A 353 6.25 -14.91 -8.58
N LYS A 354 5.62 -15.03 -9.77
CA LYS A 354 4.38 -15.79 -10.00
C LYS A 354 4.42 -17.22 -9.45
N ASN A 355 5.51 -17.97 -9.66
CA ASN A 355 5.63 -19.36 -9.21
C ASN A 355 5.60 -19.49 -7.68
N LEU A 356 6.19 -18.54 -6.96
CA LEU A 356 6.12 -18.51 -5.50
C LEU A 356 4.73 -18.08 -5.04
N LEU A 357 4.21 -16.99 -5.62
CA LEU A 357 2.92 -16.43 -5.25
C LEU A 357 1.76 -17.41 -5.44
N SER A 358 1.76 -18.20 -6.53
CA SER A 358 0.69 -19.17 -6.80
C SER A 358 0.64 -20.33 -5.80
N LYS A 359 1.76 -20.67 -5.17
CA LYS A 359 1.82 -21.72 -4.13
C LYS A 359 1.52 -21.16 -2.74
N TYR A 360 1.89 -19.91 -2.50
CA TYR A 360 1.83 -19.26 -1.20
C TYR A 360 0.49 -18.55 -0.93
N LEU A 361 0.09 -17.63 -1.80
CA LEU A 361 -1.00 -16.70 -1.51
C LEU A 361 -2.37 -17.37 -1.34
N PRO A 362 -2.77 -18.39 -2.13
CA PRO A 362 -4.08 -19.02 -1.93
C PRO A 362 -4.20 -19.71 -0.56
N ILE A 363 -3.13 -20.35 -0.10
CA ILE A 363 -3.08 -21.00 1.21
C ILE A 363 -3.09 -19.95 2.32
N TRP A 364 -2.24 -18.94 2.21
CA TRP A 364 -2.18 -17.86 3.19
C TRP A 364 -3.51 -17.09 3.31
N SER A 365 -4.09 -16.69 2.18
CA SER A 365 -5.32 -15.91 2.11
C SER A 365 -6.50 -16.64 2.76
N LYS A 366 -6.61 -17.96 2.54
CA LYS A 366 -7.61 -18.81 3.20
C LYS A 366 -7.55 -18.67 4.73
N TRP A 367 -6.36 -18.76 5.30
CA TRP A 367 -6.18 -18.73 6.75
C TRP A 367 -6.29 -17.31 7.31
N HIS A 368 -5.70 -16.32 6.65
CA HIS A 368 -5.80 -14.92 7.08
C HIS A 368 -7.26 -14.46 7.15
N LYS A 369 -8.09 -14.81 6.16
CA LYS A 369 -9.54 -14.48 6.16
C LYS A 369 -10.28 -14.97 7.41
N ILE A 370 -9.84 -16.10 7.98
CA ILE A 370 -10.41 -16.65 9.23
C ILE A 370 -9.82 -15.92 10.44
N LEU A 371 -8.49 -15.83 10.49
CA LEU A 371 -7.76 -15.42 11.69
C LEU A 371 -7.76 -13.91 11.92
N VAL A 372 -7.90 -13.10 10.88
CA VAL A 372 -7.99 -11.62 10.99
C VAL A 372 -9.22 -11.16 11.78
N GLN A 373 -10.21 -12.02 11.97
CA GLN A 373 -11.41 -11.71 12.76
C GLN A 373 -11.29 -12.15 14.24
N GLN A 374 -10.19 -12.83 14.60
CA GLN A 374 -10.01 -13.46 15.90
C GLN A 374 -9.03 -12.67 16.77
N LYS A 375 -9.21 -12.70 18.09
CA LYS A 375 -8.17 -12.18 18.99
C LYS A 375 -6.99 -13.15 18.97
N MET A 376 -5.76 -12.64 18.91
CA MET A 376 -4.56 -13.45 19.15
C MET A 376 -4.36 -13.56 20.68
N THR A 377 -4.69 -14.70 21.25
CA THR A 377 -4.79 -14.89 22.70
C THR A 377 -3.48 -15.33 23.35
N SER A 378 -2.53 -15.89 22.58
CA SER A 378 -1.25 -16.35 23.11
C SER A 378 -0.16 -16.33 22.04
N PHE A 379 1.09 -16.10 22.49
CA PHE A 379 2.32 -16.33 21.74
C PHE A 379 3.30 -17.13 22.61
N LYS A 380 4.01 -18.11 22.03
CA LYS A 380 4.99 -18.95 22.76
C LYS A 380 6.19 -19.29 21.89
N TYR A 381 7.38 -19.24 22.48
CA TYR A 381 8.54 -20.00 22.00
C TYR A 381 8.39 -21.46 22.45
N LEU A 382 8.43 -22.40 21.51
CA LEU A 382 8.25 -23.83 21.74
C LEU A 382 9.59 -24.60 21.79
N SER A 383 10.70 -23.93 21.51
CA SER A 383 12.06 -24.48 21.58
C SER A 383 13.01 -23.51 22.27
N ASP A 384 14.07 -24.03 22.89
CA ASP A 384 15.07 -23.24 23.64
C ASP A 384 15.82 -22.23 22.75
N ASP A 385 16.06 -22.60 21.49
CA ASP A 385 16.66 -21.72 20.48
C ASP A 385 15.67 -20.68 19.92
N ARG A 386 14.42 -20.70 20.37
CA ARG A 386 13.32 -19.79 19.97
C ARG A 386 12.96 -19.85 18.49
N LEU A 387 13.45 -20.83 17.74
CA LEU A 387 13.18 -20.97 16.30
C LEU A 387 11.88 -21.73 16.02
N LEU A 388 11.33 -22.45 16.99
CA LEU A 388 9.98 -22.98 16.93
C LEU A 388 9.04 -22.08 17.73
N GLN A 389 8.02 -21.53 17.08
CA GLN A 389 7.15 -20.52 17.66
C GLN A 389 5.69 -20.85 17.38
N SER A 390 4.79 -20.38 18.24
CA SER A 390 3.35 -20.52 18.03
C SER A 390 2.54 -19.31 18.45
N THR A 391 1.41 -19.11 17.76
CA THR A 391 0.33 -18.22 18.15
C THR A 391 -0.98 -18.99 18.26
N GLU A 392 -1.85 -18.56 19.16
CA GLU A 392 -3.20 -19.11 19.36
C GLU A 392 -4.23 -18.00 19.19
N PHE A 393 -5.38 -18.36 18.62
CA PHE A 393 -6.47 -17.44 18.34
C PHE A 393 -7.73 -17.80 19.13
N SER A 394 -8.63 -16.85 19.32
CA SER A 394 -9.85 -17.00 20.14
C SER A 394 -10.80 -18.12 19.70
N ASN A 395 -10.68 -18.60 18.46
CA ASN A 395 -11.45 -19.74 17.95
C ASN A 395 -10.73 -21.10 18.14
N GLY A 396 -9.61 -21.15 18.88
CA GLY A 396 -8.86 -22.37 19.18
C GLY A 396 -7.90 -22.82 18.07
N ILE A 397 -7.74 -22.04 17.00
CA ILE A 397 -6.72 -22.32 15.99
C ILE A 397 -5.34 -21.97 16.54
N ILE A 398 -4.37 -22.86 16.31
CA ILE A 398 -2.97 -22.66 16.66
C ILE A 398 -2.14 -22.66 15.38
N VAL A 399 -1.29 -21.64 15.19
CA VAL A 399 -0.32 -21.57 14.11
C VAL A 399 1.06 -21.81 14.69
N ILE A 400 1.79 -22.80 14.15
CA ILE A 400 3.16 -23.15 14.57
C ILE A 400 4.10 -22.91 13.40
N ALA A 401 5.16 -22.14 13.60
CA ALA A 401 6.20 -21.90 12.60
C ALA A 401 7.56 -22.41 13.07
N ASN A 402 8.24 -23.14 12.20
CA ASN A 402 9.63 -23.55 12.38
C ASN A 402 10.54 -22.71 11.48
N PHE A 403 11.26 -21.78 12.10
CA PHE A 403 12.26 -20.93 11.45
C PHE A 403 13.62 -21.59 11.32
N ALA A 404 13.85 -22.78 11.87
CA ALA A 404 15.14 -23.48 11.74
C ALA A 404 15.32 -24.08 10.34
N ASP A 405 16.57 -24.37 10.00
CA ASP A 405 16.97 -25.12 8.79
C ASP A 405 16.90 -26.65 8.99
N VAL A 406 16.38 -27.10 10.13
CA VAL A 406 16.16 -28.51 10.47
C VAL A 406 14.74 -28.73 10.94
N THR A 407 14.24 -29.96 10.80
CA THR A 407 12.96 -30.38 11.39
C THR A 407 13.02 -30.25 12.92
N LYS A 408 11.91 -29.81 13.52
CA LYS A 408 11.71 -29.73 14.96
C LYS A 408 10.46 -30.52 15.36
N ASP A 409 10.48 -31.11 16.54
CA ASP A 409 9.35 -31.89 17.05
C ASP A 409 8.56 -31.09 18.08
N TYR A 410 7.24 -31.18 18.00
CA TYR A 410 6.32 -30.61 18.99
C TYR A 410 5.16 -31.56 19.22
N ASN A 411 4.98 -32.07 20.45
CA ASN A 411 3.90 -33.00 20.80
C ASN A 411 3.77 -34.20 19.83
N LYS A 412 4.90 -34.81 19.47
CA LYS A 412 5.00 -35.93 18.49
C LYS A 412 4.62 -35.54 17.05
N ILE A 413 4.52 -34.25 16.75
CA ILE A 413 4.35 -33.72 15.41
C ILE A 413 5.71 -33.20 14.92
N ASN A 414 6.16 -33.74 13.79
CA ASN A 414 7.33 -33.22 13.10
C ASN A 414 6.94 -31.97 12.31
N ILE A 415 7.64 -30.87 12.56
CA ILE A 415 7.50 -29.58 11.90
C ILE A 415 8.74 -29.39 11.00
N PRO A 416 8.63 -29.60 9.67
CA PRO A 416 9.77 -29.48 8.77
C PRO A 416 10.52 -28.15 8.87
N ALA A 417 11.77 -28.13 8.43
CA ALA A 417 12.54 -26.89 8.29
C ALA A 417 11.77 -25.85 7.46
N LYS A 418 11.85 -24.59 7.86
CA LYS A 418 11.23 -23.44 7.17
C LYS A 418 9.75 -23.67 6.81
N SER A 419 8.96 -24.13 7.77
CA SER A 419 7.56 -24.49 7.53
C SER A 419 6.59 -23.98 8.60
N VAL A 420 5.31 -23.93 8.24
CA VAL A 420 4.17 -23.67 9.12
C VAL A 420 3.27 -24.89 9.18
N VAL A 421 2.75 -25.16 10.36
CA VAL A 421 1.65 -26.10 10.61
C VAL A 421 0.53 -25.36 11.32
N ILE A 422 -0.70 -25.55 10.84
CA ILE A 422 -1.90 -25.00 11.49
C ILE A 422 -2.67 -26.15 12.10
N LEU A 423 -3.04 -25.99 13.37
CA LEU A 423 -3.79 -26.95 14.14
C LEU A 423 -5.19 -26.42 14.45
N GLU A 424 -6.17 -27.30 14.34
CA GLU A 424 -7.53 -27.11 14.84
C GLU A 424 -7.87 -28.34 15.68
N ASN A 425 -8.29 -28.14 16.94
CA ASN A 425 -8.53 -29.24 17.89
C ASN A 425 -7.34 -30.22 18.00
N ASN A 426 -6.12 -29.69 18.06
CA ASN A 426 -4.85 -30.44 18.08
C ASN A 426 -4.60 -31.35 16.86
N LYS A 427 -5.37 -31.21 15.78
CA LYS A 427 -5.17 -31.93 14.52
C LYS A 427 -4.60 -30.99 13.46
N ILE A 428 -3.69 -31.53 12.65
CA ILE A 428 -3.09 -30.77 11.54
C ILE A 428 -4.13 -30.58 10.45
N VAL A 429 -4.46 -29.32 10.15
CA VAL A 429 -5.38 -28.92 9.09
C VAL A 429 -4.68 -28.22 7.94
N GLN A 430 -3.44 -27.77 8.13
CA GLN A 430 -2.58 -27.25 7.07
C GLN A 430 -1.11 -27.53 7.36
N ARG A 431 -0.36 -27.83 6.30
CA ARG A 431 1.11 -27.72 6.26
C ARG A 431 1.50 -26.81 5.11
N PHE A 432 2.54 -26.00 5.31
CA PHE A 432 3.11 -25.15 4.27
C PHE A 432 4.62 -25.01 4.49
N THR A 433 5.42 -25.24 3.45
CA THR A 433 6.89 -25.04 3.50
C THR A 433 7.25 -23.83 2.66
N ALA A 434 7.93 -22.86 3.25
CA ALA A 434 8.31 -21.63 2.57
C ALA A 434 9.46 -21.86 1.59
N THR A 435 9.30 -21.35 0.37
CA THR A 435 10.31 -21.35 -0.69
C THR A 435 10.76 -19.92 -1.02
N SER A 436 11.78 -19.77 -1.87
CA SER A 436 12.20 -18.47 -2.44
C SER A 436 11.80 -18.39 -3.92
N PHE A 437 12.37 -17.44 -4.67
CA PHE A 437 12.19 -17.32 -6.13
C PHE A 437 12.98 -18.35 -6.96
N GLU A 438 13.56 -19.37 -6.32
CA GLU A 438 14.27 -20.49 -6.96
C GLU A 438 13.36 -21.41 -7.79
#